data_AF-A0A838R9N7-F1
#
_entry.id   AF-A0A838R9N7-F1
#
_cell.length_a   1.000
_cell.length_b   1.000
_cell.length_c   1.000
_cell.angle_alpha   90.00
_cell.angle_beta   90.00
_cell.angle_gamma   90.00
#
_symmetry.space_group_name_H-M   'P 1'
#
loop_
_entity.id
_entity.type
_entity.pdbx_description
1 polymer ?
#
loop_
_entity_poly.entity_id
_entity_poly.type
_entity_poly.pdbx_seq_one_letter_code
_entity_poly.pdbx_strand_id
1 'polypeptide(L)'
;MTTQHALLDSEELRRSPLWNPDLAPTQPERRTWSTYNIAALWIGMSVVITTYTLAGGFIEAGMNWWQAMITILLGNCIVLI
;
A
#
# COMPACT_ATOMS: atom_id res chain seq x y z
N MET A 1 23.49 -21.65 -4.45
CA MET A 1 22.53 -22.74 -4.14
C MET A 1 21.09 -22.19 -4.04
N THR A 2 20.71 -21.21 -4.88
CA THR A 2 19.43 -20.46 -4.76
C THR A 2 18.61 -20.44 -6.07
N THR A 3 19.21 -20.87 -7.18
CA THR A 3 18.61 -20.83 -8.52
C THR A 3 17.71 -22.02 -8.84
N GLN A 4 17.79 -23.13 -8.09
CA GLN A 4 16.99 -24.33 -8.37
C GLN A 4 15.58 -24.26 -7.78
N HIS A 5 15.38 -23.57 -6.64
CA HIS A 5 14.06 -23.41 -6.02
C HIS A 5 13.11 -22.54 -6.86
N ALA A 6 13.58 -21.40 -7.38
CA ALA A 6 12.75 -20.50 -8.18
C ALA A 6 12.21 -21.14 -9.49
N LEU A 7 12.93 -22.13 -10.03
CA LEU A 7 12.58 -22.81 -11.26
C LEU A 7 11.45 -23.83 -11.02
N LEU A 8 11.47 -24.50 -9.86
CA LEU A 8 10.40 -25.42 -9.43
C LEU A 8 9.09 -24.65 -9.18
N ASP A 9 9.16 -23.51 -8.48
CA ASP A 9 7.99 -22.66 -8.20
C ASP A 9 7.36 -22.11 -9.50
N SER A 10 8.19 -21.76 -10.49
CA SER A 10 7.72 -21.22 -11.77
C SER A 10 6.97 -22.24 -12.64
N GLU A 11 7.37 -23.51 -12.58
CA GLU A 11 6.72 -24.60 -13.33
C GLU A 11 5.43 -25.06 -12.63
N GLU A 12 5.39 -25.06 -11.29
CA GLU A 12 4.16 -25.30 -10.53
C GLU A 12 3.12 -24.18 -10.74
N LEU A 13 3.56 -22.91 -10.73
CA LEU A 13 2.70 -21.76 -11.00
C LEU A 13 2.07 -21.86 -12.40
N ARG A 14 2.81 -22.29 -13.43
CA ARG A 14 2.29 -22.45 -14.80
C ARG A 14 1.26 -23.55 -14.97
N ARG A 15 1.25 -24.55 -14.08
CA ARG A 15 0.28 -25.66 -14.07
C ARG A 15 -1.01 -25.32 -13.32
N SER A 16 -1.01 -24.23 -12.55
CA SER A 16 -2.21 -23.78 -11.84
C SER A 16 -3.24 -23.21 -12.82
N PRO A 17 -4.52 -23.59 -12.71
CA PRO A 17 -5.60 -23.04 -13.54
C PRO A 17 -5.85 -21.54 -13.33
N LEU A 18 -5.20 -20.90 -12.34
CA LEU A 18 -5.24 -19.45 -12.11
C LEU A 18 -4.01 -18.69 -12.67
N TRP A 19 -3.16 -19.34 -13.46
CA TRP A 19 -2.00 -18.67 -14.04
C TRP A 19 -2.37 -17.83 -15.26
N ASN A 20 -2.10 -16.52 -15.19
CA ASN A 20 -2.29 -15.56 -16.28
C ASN A 20 -0.98 -14.77 -16.47
N PRO A 21 -0.56 -14.41 -17.70
CA PRO A 21 0.55 -13.48 -17.96
C PRO A 21 0.51 -12.17 -17.15
N ASP A 22 -0.68 -11.66 -16.78
CA ASP A 22 -0.82 -10.47 -15.93
C ASP A 22 -0.49 -10.72 -14.45
N LEU A 23 -0.59 -11.98 -14.00
CA LEU A 23 -0.27 -12.43 -12.65
C LEU A 23 1.18 -12.92 -12.53
N ALA A 24 1.94 -12.91 -13.63
CA ALA A 24 3.33 -13.31 -13.61
C ALA A 24 4.14 -12.38 -12.67
N PRO A 25 5.05 -12.92 -11.85
CA PRO A 25 5.89 -12.12 -10.96
C PRO A 25 6.59 -11.01 -11.75
N THR A 26 6.46 -9.77 -11.30
CA THR A 26 7.06 -8.63 -11.97
C THR A 26 8.58 -8.74 -11.88
N GLN A 27 9.24 -8.83 -13.03
CA GLN A 27 10.70 -8.93 -13.11
C GLN A 27 11.37 -7.69 -12.45
N PRO A 28 12.53 -7.83 -11.78
CA PRO A 28 13.20 -6.72 -11.10
C PRO A 28 13.46 -5.52 -12.02
N GLU A 29 13.72 -5.74 -13.30
CA GLU A 29 13.97 -4.68 -14.28
C GLU A 29 12.71 -3.87 -14.63
N ARG A 30 11.51 -4.36 -14.28
CA ARG A 30 10.23 -3.69 -14.49
C ARG A 30 9.71 -2.95 -13.25
N ARG A 31 10.44 -2.97 -12.13
CA ARG A 31 10.10 -2.19 -10.92
C ARG A 31 10.44 -0.70 -11.15
N THR A 32 9.54 0.01 -11.81
CA THR A 32 9.60 1.48 -11.95
C THR A 32 9.09 2.22 -10.71
N TRP A 33 8.52 1.50 -9.75
CA TRP A 33 7.96 2.05 -8.52
C TRP A 33 9.06 2.23 -7.48
N SER A 34 9.60 3.45 -7.43
CA SER A 34 10.42 3.91 -6.31
C SER A 34 9.58 3.99 -5.03
N THR A 35 10.23 4.01 -3.87
CA THR A 35 9.59 4.21 -2.56
C THR A 35 8.69 5.46 -2.54
N TYR A 36 9.02 6.47 -3.35
CA TYR A 36 8.20 7.67 -3.53
C TYR A 36 6.83 7.38 -4.18
N ASN A 37 6.78 6.51 -5.21
CA ASN A 37 5.53 6.15 -5.88
C ASN A 37 4.61 5.36 -4.94
N ILE A 38 5.22 4.51 -4.11
CA ILE A 38 4.51 3.76 -3.07
C ILE A 38 3.96 4.71 -2.01
N ALA A 39 4.77 5.66 -1.53
CA ALA A 39 4.34 6.67 -0.56
C ALA A 39 3.21 7.56 -1.11
N ALA A 40 3.31 7.99 -2.37
CA ALA A 40 2.28 8.79 -3.02
C ALA A 40 0.96 8.03 -3.20
N LEU A 41 1.02 6.76 -3.63
CA LEU A 41 -0.17 5.91 -3.69
C LEU A 41 -0.76 5.67 -2.31
N TRP A 42 0.08 5.45 -1.31
CA TRP A 42 -0.35 5.24 0.06
C TRP A 42 -1.06 6.48 0.64
N ILE A 43 -0.53 7.69 0.42
CA ILE A 43 -1.20 8.94 0.80
C ILE A 43 -2.54 9.07 0.07
N GLY A 44 -2.57 8.78 -1.24
CA GLY A 44 -3.80 8.81 -2.05
C GLY A 44 -4.88 7.84 -1.54
N MET A 45 -4.49 6.68 -1.02
CA MET A 45 -5.41 5.72 -0.41
C MET A 45 -5.81 6.09 1.04
N SER A 46 -4.92 6.76 1.78
CA SER A 46 -5.13 7.18 3.18
C SER A 46 -6.05 8.40 3.30
N VAL A 47 -6.07 9.25 2.28
CA VAL A 47 -6.97 10.41 2.20
C VAL A 47 -8.27 9.99 1.50
N VAL A 48 -9.24 9.53 2.30
CA VAL A 48 -10.59 9.17 1.84
C VAL A 48 -11.64 9.97 2.61
N ILE A 49 -12.88 10.04 2.11
CA ILE A 49 -14.02 10.73 2.74
C ILE A 49 -14.15 10.38 4.22
N THR A 50 -13.95 9.12 4.59
CA THR A 50 -13.97 8.64 5.99
C THR A 50 -12.99 9.39 6.89
N THR A 51 -11.80 9.74 6.39
CA THR A 51 -10.79 10.52 7.10
C THR A 51 -11.25 11.95 7.36
N TYR A 52 -11.96 12.57 6.42
CA TYR A 52 -12.60 13.87 6.61
C TYR A 52 -13.74 13.82 7.63
N THR A 53 -14.54 12.75 7.61
CA THR A 53 -15.57 12.51 8.63
C THR A 53 -14.96 12.35 10.02
N LEU A 54 -13.86 11.61 10.14
CA LEU A 54 -13.12 11.44 11.39
C LEU A 54 -12.55 12.79 11.89
N ALA A 55 -11.99 13.60 10.98
CA ALA A 55 -11.52 14.95 11.29
C ALA A 55 -12.67 15.83 11.80
N GLY A 56 -13.84 15.76 11.17
CA GLY A 56 -15.06 16.45 11.61
C GLY A 56 -15.48 16.05 13.02
N GLY A 57 -15.46 14.74 13.33
CA GLY A 57 -15.76 14.24 14.68
C GLY A 57 -14.75 14.70 15.74
N PHE A 58 -13.47 14.81 15.39
CA PHE A 58 -12.47 15.38 16.31
C PHE A 58 -12.66 16.88 16.53
N ILE A 59 -13.02 17.62 15.48
CA ILE A 59 -13.31 19.05 15.59
C ILE A 59 -14.56 19.29 16.44
N GLU A 60 -15.60 18.47 16.26
CA GLU A 60 -16.81 18.49 17.08
C GLU A 60 -16.52 18.12 18.55
N ALA A 61 -15.59 17.20 18.80
CA ALA A 61 -15.08 16.88 20.13
C ALA A 61 -14.23 18.00 20.78
N GLY A 62 -13.98 19.10 20.06
CA GLY A 62 -13.30 20.30 20.59
C GLY A 62 -11.82 20.41 20.22
N MET A 63 -11.28 19.55 19.33
CA MET A 63 -9.92 19.72 18.79
C MET A 63 -9.88 20.78 17.69
N ASN A 64 -8.79 21.55 17.62
CA ASN A 64 -8.56 22.42 16.48
C ASN A 64 -8.34 21.60 15.20
N TRP A 65 -8.79 22.15 14.06
CA TRP A 65 -8.68 21.49 12.75
C TRP A 65 -7.25 21.03 12.39
N TRP A 66 -6.24 21.82 12.76
CA TRP A 66 -4.83 21.46 12.61
C TRP A 66 -4.41 20.29 13.50
N GLN A 67 -4.93 20.19 14.72
CA GLN A 67 -4.64 19.06 15.62
C GLN A 67 -5.26 17.77 15.09
N ALA A 68 -6.50 17.84 14.58
CA ALA A 68 -7.16 16.71 13.95
C ALA A 68 -6.38 16.19 12.73
N MET A 69 -5.88 17.11 11.88
CA MET A 69 -5.00 16.75 10.76
C MET A 69 -3.72 16.04 11.20
N ILE A 70 -3.04 16.54 12.25
CA ILE A 70 -1.80 15.92 12.75
C ILE A 70 -2.07 14.54 13.36
N THR A 71 -3.16 14.38 14.13
CA THR A 71 -3.53 13.08 14.71
C THR A 71 -3.83 12.04 13.63
N ILE A 72 -4.53 12.44 12.57
CA ILE A 72 -4.79 11.58 11.41
C ILE A 72 -3.50 11.24 10.68
N LEU A 73 -2.62 12.22 10.46
CA LEU A 73 -1.33 12.00 9.82
C LEU A 73 -0.48 11.01 10.61
N LEU A 74 -0.42 11.16 11.94
CA LEU A 74 0.27 10.24 12.84
C LEU A 74 -0.32 8.83 12.78
N GLY A 75 -1.65 8.71 12.85
CA GLY A 75 -2.32 7.41 12.75
C GLY A 75 -1.98 6.67 11.45
N ASN A 76 -1.97 7.40 10.33
CA ASN A 76 -1.55 6.84 9.05
C ASN A 76 -0.05 6.49 9.06
N CYS A 77 0.85 7.36 9.53
CA CYS A 77 2.27 7.05 9.63
C CYS A 77 2.57 5.79 10.46
N ILE A 78 1.78 5.51 11.50
CA ILE A 78 1.90 4.28 12.29
C ILE A 78 1.51 3.05 11.48
N VAL A 79 0.45 3.12 10.67
CA VAL A 79 0.03 2.01 9.79
C VAL A 79 1.05 1.72 8.68
N LEU A 80 1.83 2.73 8.29
CA LEU A 80 2.86 2.60 7.26
C LEU A 80 4.10 1.83 7.75
N ILE A 81 4.40 1.86 9.05
CA ILE A 81 5.53 1.15 9.69
C ILE A 81 5.14 -0.30 9.95
#